data_AF-A0A9P7YRG1-F1
#
_entry.id   AF-A0A9P7YRG1-F1
#
_cell.length_a   1.000
_cell.length_b   1.000
_cell.length_c   1.000
_cell.angle_alpha   90.00
_cell.angle_beta   90.00
_cell.angle_gamma   90.00
#
_symmetry.space_group_name_H-M   'P 1'
#
loop_
_entity.id
_entity.type
_entity.pdbx_description
1 polymer ?
#
loop_
_entity_poly.entity_id
_entity_poly.type
_entity_poly.pdbx_seq_one_letter_code
_entity_poly.pdbx_strand_id
1 'polypeptide(L)'
;MSRMITPDSTHFTCSYQMERIGGHRNNATSILSNVSSRRTPLKRSKSQGEMIQKRSFSQGSSPPPSAELQAPIVNSSLMFFSSRPYSESLAGLANSPELAPRALEILFRNWKGPECLPYAYTFLQNAACCAALLGPNWTCWYGDDQTLFDLAHQKVARGDQKPLFKALLKADLTFRPPLASVRPLWANSWRLATQQEDWSRAKTHLTTLGAGRTLQACALSVMAEHFLERYRAFARRKIFDVYDGLRMDYRGKYMEVLKDSLEMGIEVRAEWFDCDKMFLEGVGDGGTSGYLGGK
;
A
#
# COMPACT_ATOMS: atom_id res chain seq x y z
N MET A 1 -9.85 49.83 -39.83
CA MET A 1 -11.01 49.17 -39.19
C MET A 1 -10.71 47.68 -39.12
N SER A 2 -10.27 47.18 -37.97
CA SER A 2 -9.89 45.77 -37.80
C SER A 2 -10.96 45.06 -36.97
N ARG A 3 -11.53 43.97 -37.49
CA ARG A 3 -12.49 43.14 -36.74
C ARG A 3 -11.73 42.07 -35.97
N MET A 4 -11.95 42.01 -34.67
CA MET A 4 -11.59 40.84 -33.86
C MET A 4 -12.53 39.69 -34.20
N ILE A 5 -12.00 38.46 -34.23
CA ILE A 5 -12.79 37.23 -34.29
C ILE A 5 -12.47 36.44 -33.02
N THR A 6 -13.46 36.27 -32.16
CA THR A 6 -13.41 35.39 -31.00
C THR A 6 -13.77 33.96 -31.43
N PRO A 7 -13.02 32.92 -31.02
CA PRO A 7 -13.45 31.53 -31.22
C PRO A 7 -14.46 31.09 -30.15
N ASP A 8 -15.51 30.40 -30.58
CA ASP A 8 -16.58 29.87 -29.71
C ASP A 8 -16.11 28.79 -28.73
N SER A 9 -16.69 28.80 -27.53
CA SER A 9 -16.50 27.73 -26.54
C SER A 9 -17.47 26.55 -26.81
N THR A 10 -17.00 25.53 -27.53
CA THR A 10 -17.77 24.28 -27.68
C THR A 10 -17.76 23.47 -26.38
N HIS A 11 -18.95 23.28 -25.80
CA HIS A 11 -19.15 22.42 -24.63
C HIS A 11 -18.80 20.95 -24.94
N PHE A 12 -17.84 20.38 -24.22
CA PHE A 12 -17.59 18.93 -24.20
C PHE A 12 -18.48 18.25 -23.14
N THR A 13 -19.58 17.63 -23.56
CA THR A 13 -20.33 16.67 -22.73
C THR A 13 -19.76 15.27 -22.92
N CYS A 14 -19.03 14.76 -21.93
CA CYS A 14 -18.53 13.38 -21.95
C CYS A 14 -19.61 12.42 -21.46
N SER A 15 -20.34 11.79 -22.39
CA SER A 15 -21.27 10.69 -22.11
C SER A 15 -20.81 9.44 -22.86
N TYR A 16 -19.99 8.60 -22.22
CA TYR A 16 -19.58 7.32 -22.79
C TYR A 16 -20.30 6.15 -22.11
N GLN A 17 -21.09 5.42 -22.89
CA GLN A 17 -21.69 4.16 -22.49
C GLN A 17 -20.61 3.07 -22.41
N MET A 18 -20.61 2.27 -21.34
CA MET A 18 -19.83 1.04 -21.30
C MET A 18 -20.53 -0.05 -22.13
N GLU A 19 -20.13 -0.19 -23.39
CA GLU A 19 -20.42 -1.40 -24.15
C GLU A 19 -19.59 -2.58 -23.63
N ARG A 20 -20.26 -3.69 -23.34
CA ARG A 20 -19.64 -4.92 -22.86
C ARG A 20 -19.00 -5.68 -24.03
N ILE A 21 -17.67 -5.71 -24.08
CA ILE A 21 -16.95 -6.76 -24.81
C ILE A 21 -16.70 -7.93 -23.82
N GLY A 22 -17.14 -9.13 -24.20
CA GLY A 22 -17.06 -10.33 -23.35
C GLY A 22 -16.05 -11.37 -23.87
N GLY A 23 -16.11 -12.57 -23.26
CA GLY A 23 -15.47 -13.77 -23.82
C GLY A 23 -14.35 -14.38 -22.99
N HIS A 24 -14.71 -15.27 -22.06
CA HIS A 24 -14.29 -16.68 -22.03
C HIS A 24 -14.60 -17.31 -20.65
N ARG A 25 -15.60 -18.20 -20.61
CA ARG A 25 -15.81 -19.12 -19.50
C ARG A 25 -15.29 -20.50 -19.92
N ASN A 26 -14.30 -21.01 -19.19
CA ASN A 26 -13.91 -22.41 -19.28
C ASN A 26 -14.48 -23.20 -18.09
N ASN A 27 -14.87 -24.43 -18.40
CA ASN A 27 -15.59 -25.39 -17.57
C ASN A 27 -15.06 -25.56 -16.15
N ALA A 28 -15.98 -25.61 -15.18
CA ALA A 28 -15.79 -26.25 -13.89
C ALA A 28 -16.96 -27.21 -13.63
N THR A 29 -16.68 -28.51 -13.66
CA THR A 29 -17.69 -29.57 -13.55
C THR A 29 -18.23 -29.67 -12.13
N SER A 30 -19.55 -29.72 -11.97
CA SER A 30 -20.21 -29.95 -10.69
C SER A 30 -20.07 -31.42 -10.26
N ILE A 31 -19.58 -31.65 -9.04
CA ILE A 31 -19.88 -32.86 -8.28
C ILE A 31 -20.31 -32.42 -6.88
N LEU A 32 -21.63 -32.47 -6.64
CA LEU A 32 -22.22 -32.41 -5.30
C LEU A 32 -22.72 -33.80 -4.94
N SER A 33 -22.25 -34.35 -3.83
CA SER A 33 -22.83 -35.55 -3.22
C SER A 33 -22.98 -35.37 -1.70
N ASN A 34 -24.22 -35.12 -1.30
CA ASN A 34 -24.86 -35.52 -0.05
C ASN A 34 -23.99 -36.17 1.04
N VAL A 35 -23.95 -35.56 2.22
CA VAL A 35 -24.26 -36.28 3.47
C VAL A 35 -25.16 -35.40 4.34
N SER A 36 -26.33 -35.93 4.70
CA SER A 36 -27.23 -35.37 5.71
C SER A 36 -27.40 -36.38 6.83
N SER A 37 -27.09 -36.02 8.08
CA SER A 37 -27.92 -36.42 9.24
C SER A 37 -27.40 -35.93 10.60
N ARG A 38 -28.32 -35.26 11.32
CA ARG A 38 -28.72 -35.52 12.72
C ARG A 38 -27.63 -35.80 13.77
N ARG A 39 -27.60 -34.96 14.81
CA ARG A 39 -28.16 -35.29 16.15
C ARG A 39 -28.15 -34.09 17.11
N THR A 40 -29.25 -33.95 17.84
CA THR A 40 -29.43 -33.19 19.10
C THR A 40 -30.00 -34.18 20.16
N PRO A 41 -30.35 -33.79 21.39
CA PRO A 41 -29.47 -33.31 22.46
C PRO A 41 -29.68 -34.06 23.81
N LEU A 42 -28.73 -33.97 24.77
CA LEU A 42 -28.93 -34.28 26.21
C LEU A 42 -28.08 -33.32 27.05
N LYS A 43 -28.62 -32.53 28.00
CA LYS A 43 -29.21 -32.84 29.34
C LYS A 43 -28.19 -33.04 30.49
N ARG A 44 -27.92 -31.94 31.21
CA ARG A 44 -28.20 -31.71 32.66
C ARG A 44 -27.47 -32.53 33.76
N SER A 45 -26.48 -31.92 34.42
CA SER A 45 -26.13 -32.02 35.87
C SER A 45 -25.01 -30.99 36.22
N LYS A 46 -24.90 -30.26 37.35
CA LYS A 46 -25.78 -29.99 38.53
C LYS A 46 -25.53 -30.71 39.89
N SER A 47 -24.28 -30.88 40.36
CA SER A 47 -24.00 -31.05 41.81
C SER A 47 -22.62 -30.53 42.27
N GLN A 48 -22.55 -30.19 43.57
CA GLN A 48 -21.41 -30.12 44.52
C GLN A 48 -20.04 -29.57 44.02
N GLY A 49 -19.38 -28.62 44.70
CA GLY A 49 -19.51 -28.20 46.09
C GLY A 49 -18.53 -28.96 46.98
N GLU A 50 -17.25 -28.57 46.95
CA GLU A 50 -16.24 -29.07 47.86
C GLU A 50 -15.30 -27.94 48.33
N MET A 51 -14.93 -28.01 49.61
CA MET A 51 -14.39 -26.90 50.39
C MET A 51 -12.92 -27.18 50.69
N ILE A 52 -11.99 -26.59 49.92
CA ILE A 52 -10.55 -26.85 50.09
C ILE A 52 -9.87 -25.74 50.91
N GLN A 53 -9.09 -26.21 51.87
CA GLN A 53 -8.51 -25.47 52.98
C GLN A 53 -7.56 -24.33 52.57
N LYS A 54 -7.59 -23.26 53.36
CA LYS A 54 -6.49 -22.28 53.44
C LYS A 54 -5.22 -22.99 53.90
N ARG A 55 -4.21 -23.09 53.03
CA ARG A 55 -2.81 -23.31 53.46
C ARG A 55 -2.02 -22.02 53.29
N SER A 56 -1.71 -21.39 54.41
CA SER A 56 -0.75 -20.29 54.47
C SER A 56 0.65 -20.87 54.22
N PHE A 57 1.24 -20.61 53.05
CA PHE A 57 2.67 -20.82 52.82
C PHE A 57 3.34 -19.45 52.72
N SER A 58 4.18 -19.16 53.71
CA SER A 58 5.10 -18.03 53.71
C SER A 58 6.40 -18.39 52.98
N GLN A 59 6.99 -17.37 52.35
CA GLN A 59 8.34 -17.35 51.79
C GLN A 59 8.58 -18.19 50.53
N GLY A 60 9.17 -17.52 49.55
CA GLY A 60 9.34 -17.98 48.18
C GLY A 60 9.23 -16.79 47.24
N SER A 61 9.99 -15.72 47.51
CA SER A 61 10.18 -14.62 46.57
C SER A 61 10.88 -15.18 45.33
N SER A 62 10.09 -15.64 44.37
CA SER A 62 10.59 -15.92 43.03
C SER A 62 11.31 -14.67 42.52
N PRO A 63 12.55 -14.79 42.02
CA PRO A 63 13.12 -13.68 41.26
C PRO A 63 12.14 -13.33 40.13
N PRO A 64 12.07 -12.06 39.70
CA PRO A 64 11.30 -11.73 38.50
C PRO A 64 11.75 -12.67 37.37
N PRO A 65 10.83 -13.13 36.51
CA PRO A 65 11.17 -14.07 35.43
C PRO A 65 12.35 -13.48 34.68
N SER A 66 13.52 -14.08 34.90
CA SER A 66 14.77 -13.58 34.37
C SER A 66 14.62 -13.69 32.87
N ALA A 67 14.64 -12.55 32.17
CA ALA A 67 14.24 -12.46 30.78
C ALA A 67 14.80 -13.66 30.02
N GLU A 68 13.92 -14.62 29.69
CA GLU A 68 14.34 -15.79 28.94
C GLU A 68 14.96 -15.21 27.69
N LEU A 69 16.26 -15.50 27.50
CA LEU A 69 17.01 -15.08 26.33
C LEU A 69 16.36 -15.77 25.14
N GLN A 70 15.31 -15.13 24.61
CA GLN A 70 14.51 -15.65 23.51
C GLN A 70 15.50 -15.94 22.40
N ALA A 71 15.61 -17.23 22.05
CA ALA A 71 16.64 -17.67 21.12
C ALA A 71 16.60 -16.77 19.88
N PRO A 72 17.76 -16.30 19.37
CA PRO A 72 17.81 -15.30 18.30
C PRO A 72 16.84 -15.66 17.17
N ILE A 73 16.02 -14.71 16.72
CA ILE A 73 14.99 -14.99 15.71
C ILE A 73 15.63 -15.38 14.36
N VAL A 74 16.76 -14.76 14.04
CA VAL A 74 17.54 -14.99 12.83
C VAL A 74 19.01 -15.28 13.14
N ASN A 75 19.65 -16.03 12.25
CA ASN A 75 21.10 -16.21 12.26
C ASN A 75 21.84 -15.00 11.64
N SER A 76 23.17 -15.07 11.57
CA SER A 76 24.02 -14.05 10.94
C SER A 76 23.75 -13.82 9.45
N SER A 77 23.10 -14.77 8.78
CA SER A 77 22.65 -14.66 7.38
C SER A 77 21.22 -14.13 7.22
N LEU A 78 20.62 -13.60 8.31
CA LEU A 78 19.24 -13.11 8.36
C LEU A 78 18.17 -14.18 8.05
N MET A 79 18.53 -15.47 8.16
CA MET A 79 17.61 -16.60 7.99
C MET A 79 17.02 -17.03 9.32
N PHE A 80 15.73 -17.40 9.34
CA PHE A 80 15.09 -18.01 10.50
C PHE A 80 15.71 -19.37 10.82
N PHE A 81 15.82 -19.70 12.10
CA PHE A 81 16.30 -21.01 12.53
C PHE A 81 15.26 -22.10 12.25
N SER A 82 15.69 -23.21 11.65
CA SER A 82 14.83 -24.37 11.35
C SER A 82 14.27 -25.08 12.59
N SER A 83 14.81 -24.79 13.78
CA SER A 83 14.32 -25.28 15.07
C SER A 83 13.08 -24.56 15.58
N ARG A 84 12.71 -23.40 15.01
CA ARG A 84 11.49 -22.66 15.37
C ARG A 84 10.43 -22.80 14.27
N PRO A 85 9.14 -22.99 14.61
CA PRO A 85 8.04 -22.87 13.68
C PRO A 85 8.07 -21.55 12.89
N TYR A 86 7.68 -21.60 11.63
CA TYR A 86 7.77 -20.45 10.73
C TYR A 86 6.85 -19.29 11.17
N SER A 87 5.63 -19.62 11.61
CA SER A 87 4.67 -18.67 12.18
C SER A 87 5.20 -17.96 13.43
N GLU A 88 5.82 -18.70 14.35
CA GLU A 88 6.48 -18.13 15.54
C GLU A 88 7.68 -17.25 15.17
N SER A 89 8.39 -17.58 14.08
CA SER A 89 9.51 -16.77 13.59
C SER A 89 9.03 -15.44 12.99
N LEU A 90 7.94 -15.45 12.23
CA LEU A 90 7.28 -14.24 11.72
C LEU A 90 6.69 -13.38 12.86
N ALA A 91 6.01 -14.01 13.82
CA ALA A 91 5.46 -13.32 14.98
C ALA A 91 6.57 -12.74 15.88
N GLY A 92 7.67 -13.48 16.08
CA GLY A 92 8.86 -12.98 16.79
C GLY A 92 9.45 -11.77 16.08
N LEU A 93 9.69 -11.86 14.76
CA LEU A 93 10.19 -10.74 13.96
C LEU A 93 9.30 -9.49 14.08
N ALA A 94 7.97 -9.67 14.11
CA ALA A 94 7.03 -8.57 14.23
C ALA A 94 7.02 -7.88 15.60
N ASN A 95 7.44 -8.58 16.64
CA ASN A 95 7.49 -8.08 18.02
C ASN A 95 8.90 -7.63 18.46
N SER A 96 9.90 -7.69 17.57
CA SER A 96 11.30 -7.34 17.82
C SER A 96 11.66 -5.96 17.26
N PRO A 97 11.52 -4.85 18.03
CA PRO A 97 11.85 -3.50 17.56
C PRO A 97 13.33 -3.34 17.18
N GLU A 98 14.23 -4.10 17.79
CA GLU A 98 15.66 -4.14 17.48
C GLU A 98 15.96 -4.72 16.08
N LEU A 99 15.04 -5.52 15.52
CA LEU A 99 15.12 -6.04 14.16
C LEU A 99 14.39 -5.16 13.13
N ALA A 100 13.63 -4.14 13.56
CA ALA A 100 12.81 -3.31 12.66
C ALA A 100 13.59 -2.78 11.43
N PRO A 101 14.82 -2.20 11.55
CA PRO A 101 15.57 -1.72 10.39
C PRO A 101 15.94 -2.77 9.35
N ARG A 102 15.83 -4.07 9.68
CA ARG A 102 16.12 -5.21 8.80
C ARG A 102 14.89 -6.09 8.55
N ALA A 103 13.73 -5.76 9.10
CA ALA A 103 12.56 -6.64 9.12
C ALA A 103 12.07 -7.01 7.71
N LEU A 104 12.11 -6.07 6.76
CA LEU A 104 11.79 -6.35 5.36
C LEU A 104 12.81 -7.26 4.67
N GLU A 105 14.12 -7.08 4.90
CA GLU A 105 15.16 -7.95 4.33
C GLU A 105 15.02 -9.37 4.88
N ILE A 106 14.84 -9.51 6.19
CA ILE A 106 14.60 -10.79 6.86
C ILE A 106 13.34 -11.46 6.27
N LEU A 107 12.22 -10.72 6.16
CA LEU A 107 10.97 -11.25 5.65
C LEU A 107 11.10 -11.76 4.21
N PHE A 108 11.75 -10.99 3.32
CA PHE A 108 11.90 -11.37 1.92
C PHE A 108 12.90 -12.52 1.73
N ARG A 109 13.99 -12.59 2.51
CA ARG A 109 14.92 -13.74 2.50
C ARG A 109 14.24 -15.04 2.95
N ASN A 110 13.27 -14.94 3.86
CA ASN A 110 12.55 -16.08 4.41
C ASN A 110 11.15 -16.27 3.81
N TRP A 111 10.84 -15.67 2.65
CA TRP A 111 9.49 -15.73 2.05
C TRP A 111 9.07 -17.17 1.69
N LYS A 112 7.98 -17.66 2.29
CA LYS A 112 7.44 -19.01 1.99
C LYS A 112 6.08 -19.01 1.30
N GLY A 113 5.37 -17.88 1.31
CA GLY A 113 4.02 -17.80 0.76
C GLY A 113 3.31 -16.48 1.07
N PRO A 114 2.05 -16.35 0.64
CA PRO A 114 1.26 -15.11 0.76
C PRO A 114 0.97 -14.71 2.21
N GLU A 115 1.15 -15.61 3.19
CA GLU A 115 1.09 -15.30 4.62
C GLU A 115 2.12 -14.25 5.08
N CYS A 116 3.14 -13.99 4.25
CA CYS A 116 4.13 -12.92 4.47
C CYS A 116 3.60 -11.52 4.13
N LEU A 117 2.60 -11.39 3.25
CA LEU A 117 2.11 -10.08 2.79
C LEU A 117 1.55 -9.20 3.93
N PRO A 118 0.74 -9.70 4.87
CA PRO A 118 0.29 -8.92 6.03
C PRO A 118 1.47 -8.36 6.85
N TYR A 119 2.49 -9.17 7.11
CA TYR A 119 3.70 -8.72 7.82
C TYR A 119 4.47 -7.66 7.03
N ALA A 120 4.61 -7.82 5.72
CA ALA A 120 5.24 -6.82 4.86
C ALA A 120 4.50 -5.47 4.94
N TYR A 121 3.17 -5.47 4.87
CA TYR A 121 2.38 -4.24 5.00
C TYR A 121 2.48 -3.62 6.40
N THR A 122 2.49 -4.41 7.47
CA THR A 122 2.72 -3.90 8.83
C THR A 122 4.10 -3.25 8.96
N PHE A 123 5.16 -3.86 8.42
CA PHE A 123 6.50 -3.26 8.42
C PHE A 123 6.58 -1.99 7.57
N LEU A 124 5.87 -1.95 6.44
CA LEU A 124 5.79 -0.76 5.58
C LEU A 124 4.96 0.40 6.17
N GLN A 125 4.36 0.22 7.34
CA GLN A 125 3.77 1.31 8.14
C GLN A 125 4.74 1.87 9.20
N ASN A 126 5.92 1.27 9.37
CA ASN A 126 6.94 1.70 10.34
C ASN A 126 8.12 2.36 9.61
N ALA A 127 8.38 3.63 9.93
CA ALA A 127 9.49 4.40 9.36
C ALA A 127 10.86 3.74 9.58
N ALA A 128 11.07 3.05 10.71
CA ALA A 128 12.33 2.36 11.01
C ALA A 128 12.61 1.22 10.01
N CYS A 129 11.57 0.45 9.66
CA CYS A 129 11.66 -0.61 8.64
C CYS A 129 11.89 -0.03 7.23
N CYS A 130 11.54 1.23 7.01
CA CYS A 130 11.63 1.89 5.71
C CYS A 130 12.94 2.65 5.47
N ALA A 131 13.86 2.70 6.44
CA ALA A 131 15.07 3.51 6.39
C ALA A 131 16.00 3.20 5.20
N ALA A 132 15.99 1.96 4.69
CA ALA A 132 16.87 1.48 3.63
C ALA A 132 16.17 1.10 2.31
N LEU A 133 14.90 1.52 2.08
CA LEU A 133 14.09 1.06 0.93
C LEU A 133 14.75 1.18 -0.46
N LEU A 134 15.49 2.27 -0.69
CA LEU A 134 16.19 2.56 -1.95
C LEU A 134 17.72 2.39 -1.84
N GLY A 135 18.20 1.86 -0.71
CA GLY A 135 19.61 1.61 -0.42
C GLY A 135 20.00 0.16 -0.64
N PRO A 136 21.28 -0.18 -0.40
CA PRO A 136 21.75 -1.54 -0.48
C PRO A 136 21.15 -2.39 0.66
N ASN A 137 20.87 -3.66 0.39
CA ASN A 137 20.58 -4.66 1.42
C ASN A 137 21.77 -4.78 2.38
N TRP A 138 21.53 -5.07 3.66
CA TRP A 138 22.59 -5.19 4.67
C TRP A 138 23.57 -6.30 4.29
N THR A 139 23.06 -7.39 3.71
CA THR A 139 23.87 -8.55 3.33
C THR A 139 23.88 -8.75 1.81
N CYS A 140 24.69 -7.94 1.12
CA CYS A 140 25.02 -8.16 -0.29
C CYS A 140 25.99 -9.36 -0.41
N TRP A 141 25.43 -10.58 -0.46
CA TRP A 141 26.21 -11.82 -0.60
C TRP A 141 26.73 -12.02 -2.03
N TYR A 142 25.93 -11.64 -3.02
CA TYR A 142 26.21 -11.78 -4.45
C TYR A 142 25.69 -10.52 -5.17
N GLY A 143 26.36 -10.11 -6.25
CA GLY A 143 26.26 -8.75 -6.82
C GLY A 143 24.89 -8.29 -7.33
N ASP A 144 23.91 -9.20 -7.42
CA ASP A 144 22.55 -8.93 -7.89
C ASP A 144 21.55 -8.69 -6.74
N ASP A 145 21.91 -9.01 -5.48
CA ASP A 145 21.12 -8.77 -4.26
C ASP A 145 21.20 -7.29 -3.80
N GLN A 146 21.17 -6.34 -4.74
CA GLN A 146 21.50 -4.94 -4.43
C GLN A 146 20.47 -4.29 -3.51
N THR A 147 19.18 -4.28 -3.84
CA THR A 147 18.14 -3.59 -3.05
C THR A 147 17.03 -4.52 -2.56
N LEU A 148 16.16 -4.01 -1.68
CA LEU A 148 14.93 -4.71 -1.26
C LEU A 148 14.00 -5.03 -2.45
N PHE A 149 14.05 -4.25 -3.53
CA PHE A 149 13.30 -4.52 -4.76
C PHE A 149 13.88 -5.70 -5.53
N ASP A 150 15.20 -5.82 -5.61
CA ASP A 150 15.87 -6.95 -6.27
C ASP A 150 15.66 -8.24 -5.48
N LEU A 151 15.78 -8.16 -4.14
CA LEU A 151 15.49 -9.27 -3.23
C LEU A 151 14.03 -9.72 -3.34
N ALA A 152 13.07 -8.79 -3.38
CA ALA A 152 11.67 -9.11 -3.63
C ALA A 152 11.46 -9.70 -5.04
N HIS A 153 12.14 -9.19 -6.08
CA HIS A 153 12.05 -9.77 -7.42
C HIS A 153 12.54 -11.23 -7.49
N GLN A 154 13.57 -11.57 -6.73
CA GLN A 154 14.16 -12.91 -6.70
C GLN A 154 13.42 -13.89 -5.78
N LYS A 155 12.99 -13.47 -4.58
CA LYS A 155 12.50 -14.37 -3.52
C LYS A 155 10.98 -14.43 -3.40
N VAL A 156 10.28 -13.36 -3.79
CA VAL A 156 8.81 -13.28 -3.64
C VAL A 156 8.13 -13.89 -4.86
N ALA A 157 7.06 -14.65 -4.65
CA ALA A 157 6.30 -15.29 -5.72
C ALA A 157 5.75 -14.24 -6.71
N ARG A 158 5.76 -14.54 -8.02
CA ARG A 158 5.42 -13.55 -9.08
C ARG A 158 4.07 -12.85 -8.90
N GLY A 159 3.07 -13.52 -8.33
CA GLY A 159 1.76 -12.93 -8.03
C GLY A 159 1.82 -11.83 -6.95
N ASP A 160 2.74 -11.96 -6.00
CA ASP A 160 2.88 -11.08 -4.84
C ASP A 160 3.85 -9.91 -5.11
N GLN A 161 4.75 -10.03 -6.10
CA GLN A 161 5.74 -9.00 -6.43
C GLN A 161 5.12 -7.64 -6.75
N LYS A 162 4.06 -7.61 -7.57
CA LYS A 162 3.41 -6.37 -8.01
C LYS A 162 2.77 -5.57 -6.85
N PRO A 163 1.88 -6.15 -6.01
CA PRO A 163 1.34 -5.42 -4.87
C PRO A 163 2.43 -5.03 -3.86
N LEU A 164 3.45 -5.88 -3.65
CA LEU A 164 4.58 -5.58 -2.78
C LEU A 164 5.42 -4.38 -3.29
N PHE A 165 5.77 -4.33 -4.58
CA PHE A 165 6.46 -3.17 -5.17
C PHE A 165 5.63 -1.89 -5.04
N LYS A 166 4.32 -1.94 -5.31
CA LYS A 166 3.45 -0.77 -5.09
C LYS A 166 3.46 -0.32 -3.62
N ALA A 167 3.49 -1.25 -2.66
CA ALA A 167 3.55 -0.91 -1.23
C ALA A 167 4.91 -0.32 -0.82
N LEU A 168 6.03 -0.90 -1.29
CA LEU A 168 7.38 -0.37 -1.07
C LEU A 168 7.53 1.08 -1.57
N LEU A 169 7.04 1.36 -2.78
CA LEU A 169 7.07 2.71 -3.38
C LEU A 169 6.15 3.70 -2.63
N LYS A 170 5.00 3.24 -2.11
CA LYS A 170 4.10 4.07 -1.29
C LYS A 170 4.67 4.38 0.10
N ALA A 171 5.32 3.42 0.74
CA ALA A 171 6.06 3.66 1.98
C ALA A 171 7.19 4.66 1.76
N ASP A 172 7.90 4.55 0.65
CA ASP A 172 8.95 5.50 0.27
C ASP A 172 8.42 6.93 0.00
N LEU A 173 7.27 7.08 -0.68
CA LEU A 173 6.60 8.39 -0.83
C LEU A 173 6.20 9.00 0.52
N THR A 174 5.86 8.16 1.50
CA THR A 174 5.35 8.53 2.82
C THR A 174 6.48 8.96 3.77
N PHE A 175 7.51 8.14 3.91
CA PHE A 175 8.61 8.38 4.86
C PHE A 175 9.80 9.13 4.25
N ARG A 176 9.97 9.10 2.92
CA ARG A 176 11.04 9.76 2.17
C ARG A 176 12.44 9.59 2.79
N PRO A 177 12.89 8.34 3.04
CA PRO A 177 14.21 8.09 3.63
C PRO A 177 15.33 8.74 2.78
N PRO A 178 16.41 9.23 3.41
CA PRO A 178 17.53 9.81 2.67
C PRO A 178 18.11 8.77 1.69
N LEU A 179 18.53 9.23 0.51
CA LEU A 179 19.17 8.35 -0.46
C LEU A 179 20.54 7.90 0.05
N ALA A 180 20.77 6.59 0.13
CA ALA A 180 22.08 6.02 0.39
C ALA A 180 23.10 6.45 -0.68
N SER A 181 24.37 6.58 -0.30
CA SER A 181 25.46 6.97 -1.20
C SER A 181 25.63 5.96 -2.35
N VAL A 182 25.66 4.67 -2.00
CA VAL A 182 25.51 3.55 -2.92
C VAL A 182 24.01 3.28 -3.11
N ARG A 183 23.55 3.26 -4.36
CA ARG A 183 22.15 2.99 -4.74
C ARG A 183 22.05 2.70 -6.25
N PRO A 184 21.02 1.99 -6.73
CA PRO A 184 20.84 1.80 -8.17
C PRO A 184 20.44 3.10 -8.86
N LEU A 185 20.81 3.24 -10.15
CA LEU A 185 20.55 4.46 -10.93
C LEU A 185 19.06 4.82 -10.98
N TRP A 186 18.17 3.83 -11.05
CA TRP A 186 16.72 4.03 -11.10
C TRP A 186 16.17 4.76 -9.86
N ALA A 187 16.81 4.63 -8.69
CA ALA A 187 16.40 5.33 -7.48
C ALA A 187 16.54 6.86 -7.60
N ASN A 188 17.46 7.35 -8.43
CA ASN A 188 17.57 8.78 -8.75
C ASN A 188 16.37 9.24 -9.59
N SER A 189 16.06 8.53 -10.67
CA SER A 189 14.91 8.84 -11.53
C SER A 189 13.59 8.77 -10.76
N TRP A 190 13.41 7.79 -9.88
CA TRP A 190 12.27 7.73 -8.96
C TRP A 190 12.20 8.96 -8.06
N ARG A 191 13.29 9.31 -7.36
CA ARG A 191 13.32 10.50 -6.47
C ARG A 191 13.05 11.80 -7.22
N LEU A 192 13.63 11.99 -8.41
CA LEU A 192 13.35 13.15 -9.27
C LEU A 192 11.86 13.21 -9.63
N ALA A 193 11.21 12.08 -9.93
CA ALA A 193 9.77 12.01 -10.15
C ALA A 193 8.97 12.40 -8.88
N THR A 194 9.33 11.90 -7.69
CA THR A 194 8.65 12.24 -6.41
C THR A 194 8.74 13.72 -6.01
N GLN A 195 9.66 14.48 -6.64
CA GLN A 195 9.89 15.90 -6.40
C GLN A 195 9.15 16.81 -7.39
N GLN A 196 8.53 16.27 -8.45
CA GLN A 196 7.82 17.10 -9.42
C GLN A 196 6.47 17.59 -8.88
N GLU A 197 6.08 18.78 -9.32
CA GLU A 197 4.74 19.35 -9.07
C GLU A 197 3.72 18.99 -10.16
N ASP A 198 4.23 18.38 -11.22
CA ASP A 198 3.55 18.17 -12.49
C ASP A 198 3.70 16.70 -12.92
N TRP A 199 2.59 16.12 -13.38
CA TRP A 199 2.55 14.73 -13.81
C TRP A 199 3.41 14.47 -15.05
N SER A 200 3.40 15.37 -16.05
CA SER A 200 4.13 15.16 -17.31
C SER A 200 5.66 15.07 -17.09
N ARG A 201 6.21 15.92 -16.20
CA ARG A 201 7.60 15.84 -15.75
C ARG A 201 7.89 14.57 -14.95
N ALA A 202 7.00 14.18 -14.03
CA ALA A 202 7.15 12.94 -13.26
C ALA A 202 7.16 11.71 -14.18
N LYS A 203 6.18 11.63 -15.09
CA LYS A 203 6.02 10.61 -16.14
C LYS A 203 7.30 10.50 -17.00
N THR A 204 7.92 11.61 -17.35
CA THR A 204 9.19 11.62 -18.11
C THR A 204 10.31 10.87 -17.35
N HIS A 205 10.53 11.16 -16.07
CA HIS A 205 11.52 10.44 -15.27
C HIS A 205 11.17 8.95 -15.06
N LEU A 206 9.89 8.60 -15.01
CA LEU A 206 9.42 7.21 -14.82
C LEU A 206 9.40 6.38 -16.10
N THR A 207 9.22 7.00 -17.27
CA THR A 207 9.39 6.32 -18.56
C THR A 207 10.87 6.03 -18.85
N THR A 208 11.78 6.86 -18.34
CA THR A 208 13.24 6.62 -18.36
C THR A 208 13.77 6.02 -17.04
N LEU A 209 12.96 5.28 -16.28
CA LEU A 209 13.33 4.80 -14.94
C LEU A 209 14.57 3.90 -14.95
N GLY A 210 14.77 3.08 -15.99
CA GLY A 210 15.92 2.18 -16.09
C GLY A 210 15.85 0.96 -15.14
N ALA A 211 14.65 0.59 -14.69
CA ALA A 211 14.39 -0.59 -13.88
C ALA A 211 13.65 -1.69 -14.68
N GLY A 212 13.51 -2.89 -14.11
CA GLY A 212 12.72 -3.96 -14.70
C GLY A 212 11.24 -3.55 -14.92
N ARG A 213 10.64 -4.03 -16.02
CA ARG A 213 9.29 -3.61 -16.49
C ARG A 213 8.21 -3.63 -15.39
N THR A 214 8.22 -4.64 -14.53
CA THR A 214 7.26 -4.76 -13.41
C THR A 214 7.40 -3.62 -12.41
N LEU A 215 8.63 -3.26 -12.02
CA LEU A 215 8.89 -2.15 -11.10
C LEU A 215 8.55 -0.81 -11.77
N GLN A 216 8.86 -0.64 -13.06
CA GLN A 216 8.49 0.56 -13.81
C GLN A 216 6.97 0.77 -13.89
N ALA A 217 6.21 -0.29 -14.20
CA ALA A 217 4.74 -0.24 -14.19
C ALA A 217 4.18 0.08 -12.80
N CYS A 218 4.77 -0.47 -11.73
CA CYS A 218 4.40 -0.14 -10.36
C CYS A 218 4.71 1.32 -10.01
N ALA A 219 5.85 1.85 -10.44
CA ALA A 219 6.24 3.25 -10.21
C ALA A 219 5.32 4.24 -10.92
N LEU A 220 5.00 4.00 -12.19
CA LEU A 220 4.00 4.78 -12.94
C LEU A 220 2.63 4.74 -12.26
N SER A 221 2.17 3.55 -11.87
CA SER A 221 0.88 3.33 -11.18
C SER A 221 0.79 4.05 -9.83
N VAL A 222 1.82 3.95 -8.99
CA VAL A 222 1.87 4.63 -7.68
C VAL A 222 1.94 6.14 -7.84
N MET A 223 2.70 6.64 -8.83
CA MET A 223 2.81 8.08 -9.08
C MET A 223 1.51 8.66 -9.66
N ALA A 224 0.85 7.96 -10.58
CA ALA A 224 -0.45 8.37 -11.10
C ALA A 224 -1.50 8.48 -9.97
N GLU A 225 -1.62 7.45 -9.11
CA GLU A 225 -2.49 7.49 -7.92
C GLU A 225 -2.14 8.67 -6.98
N HIS A 226 -0.84 9.00 -6.81
CA HIS A 226 -0.41 10.13 -5.98
C HIS A 226 -0.83 11.49 -6.57
N PHE A 227 -0.67 11.69 -7.88
CA PHE A 227 -1.09 12.92 -8.55
C PHE A 227 -2.62 13.07 -8.59
N LEU A 228 -3.36 11.98 -8.81
CA LEU A 228 -4.82 11.98 -8.78
C LEU A 228 -5.35 12.42 -7.40
N GLU A 229 -4.80 11.88 -6.30
CA GLU A 229 -5.16 12.31 -4.94
C GLU A 229 -4.78 13.78 -4.69
N ARG A 230 -3.58 14.21 -5.13
CA ARG A 230 -3.12 15.60 -4.99
C ARG A 230 -4.05 16.59 -5.72
N TYR A 231 -4.42 16.32 -6.96
CA TYR A 231 -5.31 17.18 -7.74
C TYR A 231 -6.76 17.15 -7.24
N ARG A 232 -7.26 15.98 -6.81
CA ARG A 232 -8.56 15.85 -6.11
C ARG A 232 -8.59 16.68 -4.82
N ALA A 233 -7.54 16.62 -4.01
CA ALA A 233 -7.43 17.39 -2.77
C ALA A 233 -7.41 18.90 -3.02
N PHE A 234 -6.70 19.38 -4.06
CA PHE A 234 -6.72 20.80 -4.44
C PHE A 234 -8.11 21.25 -4.92
N ALA A 235 -8.77 20.48 -5.79
CA ALA A 235 -10.11 20.81 -6.27
C ALA A 235 -11.15 20.85 -5.13
N ARG A 236 -11.08 19.90 -4.19
CA ARG A 236 -11.97 19.86 -3.01
C ARG A 236 -11.78 21.01 -2.03
N ARG A 237 -10.59 21.58 -1.93
CA ARG A 237 -10.28 22.68 -1.00
C ARG A 237 -10.93 24.03 -1.35
N LYS A 238 -11.62 24.14 -2.50
CA LYS A 238 -12.30 25.37 -2.97
C LYS A 238 -11.43 26.62 -2.82
N ILE A 239 -10.13 26.54 -3.16
CA ILE A 239 -9.25 27.71 -3.26
C ILE A 239 -9.47 28.36 -4.64
N PHE A 240 -10.71 28.80 -4.82
CA PHE A 240 -11.27 29.69 -5.84
C PHE A 240 -12.25 30.55 -5.00
N ASP A 241 -12.06 31.83 -4.74
CA ASP A 241 -11.15 32.83 -5.32
C ASP A 241 -10.40 33.57 -4.17
N VAL A 242 -9.33 34.34 -4.36
CA VAL A 242 -9.37 35.79 -4.67
C VAL A 242 -8.14 36.26 -5.49
N TYR A 243 -7.08 35.43 -5.65
CA TYR A 243 -5.88 35.87 -6.37
C TYR A 243 -5.99 35.70 -7.90
N ASP A 244 -6.16 36.85 -8.55
CA ASP A 244 -6.24 37.07 -10.00
C ASP A 244 -5.18 36.35 -10.85
N GLY A 245 -5.58 35.97 -12.07
CA GLY A 245 -4.67 35.77 -13.20
C GLY A 245 -4.29 34.33 -13.56
N LEU A 246 -3.95 33.46 -12.61
CA LEU A 246 -3.53 32.07 -12.89
C LEU A 246 -4.46 31.02 -12.25
N ARG A 247 -5.63 30.82 -12.85
CA ARG A 247 -6.53 29.71 -12.50
C ARG A 247 -5.92 28.39 -12.92
N MET A 248 -5.17 27.74 -12.02
CA MET A 248 -4.60 26.41 -12.26
C MET A 248 -5.71 25.38 -12.52
N ASP A 249 -5.76 24.84 -13.73
CA ASP A 249 -6.75 23.83 -14.11
C ASP A 249 -6.38 22.44 -13.55
N TYR A 250 -6.66 22.26 -12.26
CA TYR A 250 -6.52 20.96 -11.59
C TYR A 250 -7.45 19.88 -12.17
N ARG A 251 -8.56 20.24 -12.82
CA ARG A 251 -9.45 19.28 -13.47
C ARG A 251 -8.81 18.78 -14.76
N GLY A 252 -8.29 19.67 -15.61
CA GLY A 252 -7.51 19.33 -16.80
C GLY A 252 -6.32 18.44 -16.46
N LYS A 253 -5.51 18.81 -15.45
CA LYS A 253 -4.38 17.99 -14.98
C LYS A 253 -4.79 16.63 -14.42
N TYR A 254 -5.93 16.53 -13.74
CA TYR A 254 -6.49 15.25 -13.29
C TYR A 254 -6.90 14.36 -14.49
N MET A 255 -7.57 14.94 -15.49
CA MET A 255 -7.95 14.23 -16.71
C MET A 255 -6.74 13.82 -17.56
N GLU A 256 -5.66 14.61 -17.57
CA GLU A 256 -4.39 14.27 -18.21
C GLU A 256 -3.80 12.98 -17.62
N VAL A 257 -3.73 12.87 -16.29
CA VAL A 257 -3.24 11.65 -15.60
C VAL A 257 -4.08 10.43 -15.97
N LEU A 258 -5.42 10.56 -16.00
CA LEU A 258 -6.31 9.46 -16.39
C LEU A 258 -6.15 9.07 -17.87
N LYS A 259 -6.02 10.06 -18.76
CA LYS A 259 -5.81 9.84 -20.19
C LYS A 259 -4.50 9.09 -20.43
N ASP A 260 -3.39 9.59 -19.90
CA ASP A 260 -2.08 8.90 -19.96
C ASP A 260 -2.17 7.49 -19.36
N SER A 261 -2.92 7.32 -18.27
CA SER A 261 -3.06 6.00 -17.65
C SER A 261 -3.76 4.99 -18.56
N LEU A 262 -4.78 5.43 -19.31
CA LEU A 262 -5.43 4.59 -20.32
C LEU A 262 -4.52 4.34 -21.53
N GLU A 263 -3.90 5.38 -22.09
CA GLU A 263 -3.04 5.29 -23.28
C GLU A 263 -1.77 4.44 -23.04
N MET A 264 -1.21 4.48 -21.83
CA MET A 264 -0.02 3.72 -21.44
C MET A 264 -0.31 2.38 -20.77
N GLY A 265 -1.59 2.03 -20.53
CA GLY A 265 -1.97 0.82 -19.79
C GLY A 265 -1.53 0.82 -18.32
N ILE A 266 -1.47 1.99 -17.68
CA ILE A 266 -1.13 2.13 -16.25
C ILE A 266 -2.37 1.79 -15.42
N GLU A 267 -2.27 0.71 -14.65
CA GLU A 267 -3.32 0.31 -13.72
C GLU A 267 -3.45 1.27 -12.54
N VAL A 268 -4.54 2.06 -12.52
CA VAL A 268 -5.00 2.83 -11.36
C VAL A 268 -6.30 2.24 -10.81
N ARG A 269 -6.64 2.51 -9.55
CA ARG A 269 -7.91 2.04 -8.95
C ARG A 269 -9.12 2.56 -9.74
N ALA A 270 -10.12 1.69 -9.97
CA ALA A 270 -11.30 2.02 -10.78
C ALA A 270 -12.09 3.23 -10.26
N GLU A 271 -12.08 3.48 -8.95
CA GLU A 271 -12.68 4.65 -8.31
C GLU A 271 -12.20 6.00 -8.88
N TRP A 272 -10.98 6.08 -9.43
CA TRP A 272 -10.44 7.32 -9.97
C TRP A 272 -11.14 7.77 -11.26
N PHE A 273 -11.82 6.87 -11.97
CA PHE A 273 -12.56 7.22 -13.19
C PHE A 273 -13.95 7.82 -12.91
N ASP A 274 -14.48 7.70 -11.67
CA ASP A 274 -15.76 8.29 -11.24
C ASP A 274 -15.61 9.80 -10.95
N CYS A 275 -15.26 10.55 -12.00
CA CYS A 275 -14.85 11.95 -11.90
C CYS A 275 -15.95 12.82 -11.28
N ASP A 276 -17.21 12.62 -11.67
CA ASP A 276 -18.32 13.46 -11.22
C ASP A 276 -18.58 13.29 -9.73
N LYS A 277 -18.57 12.05 -9.20
CA LYS A 277 -18.62 11.81 -7.76
C LYS A 277 -17.45 12.47 -7.02
N MET A 278 -16.24 12.39 -7.57
CA MET A 278 -15.05 12.93 -6.91
C MET A 278 -15.09 14.45 -6.68
N PHE A 279 -15.71 15.21 -7.60
CA PHE A 279 -15.83 16.67 -7.51
C PHE A 279 -17.17 17.17 -6.92
N LEU A 280 -18.28 16.44 -7.06
CA LEU A 280 -19.61 16.88 -6.59
C LEU A 280 -19.82 16.69 -5.07
N GLU A 281 -19.15 15.73 -4.42
CA GLU A 281 -19.25 15.48 -2.97
C GLU A 281 -18.88 16.70 -2.08
N GLY A 282 -18.28 17.76 -2.64
CA GLY A 282 -17.93 19.00 -1.92
C GLY A 282 -19.02 20.09 -1.91
N VAL A 283 -20.23 19.82 -2.40
CA VAL A 283 -21.30 20.84 -2.56
C VAL A 283 -22.49 20.65 -1.61
N GLY A 284 -22.63 19.49 -0.96
CA GLY A 284 -23.73 19.19 -0.04
C GLY A 284 -23.58 19.76 1.38
N ASP A 285 -24.71 20.13 1.99
CA ASP A 285 -24.91 20.46 3.41
C ASP A 285 -24.28 21.74 4.01
N GLY A 286 -24.04 22.74 3.16
CA GLY A 286 -23.79 24.12 3.58
C GLY A 286 -25.02 24.90 4.08
N GLY A 287 -25.76 24.36 5.06
CA GLY A 287 -26.67 25.10 5.94
C GLY A 287 -27.94 25.73 5.34
N THR A 288 -29.08 25.07 5.53
CA THR A 288 -30.38 25.76 5.69
C THR A 288 -30.37 26.57 6.98
N SER A 289 -29.75 27.76 6.94
CA SER A 289 -29.80 28.72 8.04
C SER A 289 -31.24 29.20 8.25
N GLY A 290 -31.90 28.64 9.26
CA GLY A 290 -33.27 28.99 9.63
C GLY A 290 -33.37 30.42 10.16
N TYR A 291 -33.59 31.39 9.26
CA TYR A 291 -34.12 32.70 9.61
C TYR A 291 -35.60 32.55 10.03
N LEU A 292 -35.83 32.06 11.25
CA LEU A 292 -37.11 32.22 11.93
C LEU A 292 -37.24 33.68 12.34
N GLY A 293 -38.06 34.43 11.60
CA GLY A 293 -38.39 35.80 11.95
C GLY A 293 -39.23 35.86 13.22
N GLY A 294 -38.74 36.60 14.22
CA GLY A 294 -39.56 37.05 15.34
C GLY A 294 -40.27 38.35 14.99
N LYS A 295 -41.61 38.35 15.12
CA LYS A 295 -42.46 39.52 15.35
C LYS A 295 -43.36 39.20 16.53
#